data_AF-A0A662NPP8-F1
#
_entry.id   AF-A0A662NPP8-F1
#
_cell.length_a   1.000
_cell.length_b   1.000
_cell.length_c   1.000
_cell.angle_alpha   90.00
_cell.angle_beta   90.00
_cell.angle_gamma   90.00
#
_symmetry.space_group_name_H-M   'P 1'
#
loop_
_entity.id
_entity.type
_entity.pdbx_description
1 polymer ?
#
loop_
_entity_poly.entity_id
_entity_poly.type
_entity_poly.pdbx_seq_one_letter_code
_entity_poly.pdbx_strand_id
1 'polypeptide(L)'
;MGFNVFKKRKKEVQIFSRRAVGKFKVERVFEILGREVVVGEVIEGVIYSGYKLKGKGAALIREIQKERQKVDFALECDKVALVLEGKINPKVGEVLEVYQS
;
A
#
# COMPACT_ATOMS: atom_id res chain seq x y z
N MET A 1 27.94 9.99 31.18
CA MET A 1 27.63 10.61 29.86
C MET A 1 28.06 9.64 28.78
N GLY A 2 27.31 9.25 27.75
CA GLY A 2 25.96 9.51 27.29
C GLY A 2 25.73 8.50 26.15
N PHE A 3 24.56 7.86 26.12
CA PHE A 3 24.26 6.74 25.24
C PHE A 3 24.25 7.15 23.76
N ASN A 4 24.89 6.32 22.93
CA ASN A 4 25.01 6.51 21.49
C ASN A 4 23.63 6.38 20.84
N VAL A 5 23.07 7.48 20.34
CA VAL A 5 21.74 7.50 19.71
C VAL A 5 21.84 6.94 18.30
N PHE A 6 21.44 5.67 18.14
CA PHE A 6 21.20 5.04 16.84
C PHE A 6 20.09 5.81 16.09
N LYS A 7 20.51 6.65 15.15
CA LYS A 7 19.63 7.35 14.20
C LYS A 7 19.02 6.33 13.23
N LYS A 8 17.82 5.82 13.53
CA LYS A 8 17.01 5.01 12.60
C LYS A 8 16.80 5.80 11.30
N ARG A 9 17.53 5.47 10.24
CA ARG A 9 17.25 5.95 8.89
C ARG A 9 15.88 5.40 8.47
N LYS A 10 14.88 6.28 8.31
CA LYS A 10 13.65 5.93 7.59
C LYS A 10 14.09 5.57 6.16
N LYS A 11 14.02 4.27 5.81
CA LYS A 11 14.11 3.84 4.42
C LYS A 11 12.86 4.36 3.73
N GLU A 12 12.97 5.50 3.07
CA GLU A 12 11.96 5.94 2.12
C GLU A 12 11.95 4.94 0.97
N VAL A 13 10.82 4.26 0.79
CA VAL A 13 10.62 3.31 -0.30
C VAL A 13 10.58 4.13 -1.59
N GLN A 14 11.68 4.16 -2.34
CA GLN A 14 11.74 4.86 -3.63
C GLN A 14 10.95 4.07 -4.68
N ILE A 15 10.13 4.76 -5.47
CA ILE A 15 9.38 4.19 -6.61
C ILE A 15 10.32 4.20 -7.82
N PHE A 16 10.53 3.05 -8.45
CA PHE A 16 11.44 2.91 -9.60
C PHE A 16 10.69 2.83 -10.94
N SER A 17 9.42 2.41 -10.96
CA SER A 17 8.63 2.39 -12.21
C SER A 17 8.25 3.80 -12.66
N ARG A 18 8.42 4.08 -13.96
CA ARG A 18 8.13 5.39 -14.58
C ARG A 18 6.65 5.64 -14.83
N ARG A 19 5.80 4.61 -14.78
CA ARG A 19 4.34 4.71 -15.02
C ARG A 19 3.57 3.92 -13.99
N ALA A 20 2.44 4.48 -13.57
CA ALA A 20 1.46 3.78 -12.76
C ALA A 20 0.88 2.61 -13.58
N VAL A 21 0.72 1.46 -12.93
CA VAL A 21 0.17 0.23 -13.50
C VAL A 21 -1.27 -0.02 -13.07
N GLY A 22 -1.79 0.82 -12.18
CA GLY A 22 -3.18 0.76 -11.72
C GLY A 22 -3.53 1.88 -10.76
N LYS A 23 -4.80 1.91 -10.36
CA LYS A 23 -5.36 2.86 -9.40
C LYS A 23 -6.24 2.16 -8.38
N PHE A 24 -6.22 2.66 -7.15
CA PHE A 24 -6.93 2.09 -6.02
C PHE A 24 -7.71 3.17 -5.26
N LYS A 25 -9.02 3.03 -5.16
CA LYS A 25 -9.89 3.97 -4.45
C LYS A 25 -10.09 3.53 -3.00
N VAL A 26 -9.69 4.37 -2.06
CA VAL A 26 -9.73 4.08 -0.63
C VAL A 26 -11.14 4.21 -0.08
N GLU A 27 -11.62 3.16 0.58
CA GLU A 27 -12.89 3.15 1.31
C GLU A 27 -12.69 3.21 2.83
N ARG A 28 -11.67 2.52 3.37
CA ARG A 28 -11.36 2.53 4.81
C ARG A 28 -9.86 2.37 5.06
N VAL A 29 -9.41 2.89 6.20
CA VAL A 29 -8.01 2.76 6.66
C VAL A 29 -8.01 2.41 8.13
N PHE A 30 -7.19 1.45 8.54
CA PHE A 30 -6.96 1.10 9.94
C PHE A 30 -5.57 0.47 10.12
N GLU A 31 -5.19 0.20 11.36
CA GLU A 31 -3.89 -0.40 11.70
C GLU A 31 -4.09 -1.75 12.40
N ILE A 32 -3.34 -2.77 11.96
CA ILE A 32 -3.29 -4.09 12.60
C ILE A 32 -1.83 -4.46 12.86
N LEU A 33 -1.49 -4.78 14.11
CA LEU A 33 -0.15 -5.23 14.50
C LEU A 33 0.97 -4.30 13.99
N GLY A 34 0.74 -2.98 14.01
CA GLY A 34 1.69 -1.97 13.55
C GLY A 34 1.78 -1.79 12.02
N ARG A 35 0.93 -2.47 11.24
CA ARG A 35 0.84 -2.36 9.78
C ARG A 35 -0.41 -1.59 9.38
N GLU A 36 -0.24 -0.66 8.45
CA GLU A 36 -1.35 0.08 7.84
C GLU A 36 -2.11 -0.86 6.89
N VAL A 37 -3.44 -0.89 7.02
CA VAL A 37 -4.34 -1.66 6.17
C VAL A 37 -5.28 -0.68 5.47
N VAL A 38 -5.33 -0.78 4.15
CA VAL A 38 -6.17 0.08 3.30
C VAL A 38 -7.18 -0.81 2.58
N VAL A 39 -8.46 -0.58 2.84
CA VAL A 39 -9.57 -1.27 2.17
C VAL A 39 -10.11 -0.36 1.08
N GLY A 40 -10.41 -0.92 -0.08
CA GLY A 40 -10.84 -0.16 -1.22
C GLY A 40 -11.10 -1.00 -2.45
N GLU A 41 -11.31 -0.32 -3.57
CA GLU A 41 -11.62 -0.90 -4.86
C GLU A 41 -10.51 -0.62 -5.87
N VAL A 42 -10.13 -1.63 -6.64
CA VAL A 42 -9.26 -1.45 -7.81
C VAL A 42 -10.09 -0.81 -8.92
N ILE A 43 -9.75 0.41 -9.32
CA ILE A 43 -10.52 1.13 -10.35
C ILE A 43 -9.87 1.06 -11.73
N GLU A 44 -8.58 0.67 -11.80
CA GLU A 44 -7.83 0.54 -13.04
C GLU A 44 -6.65 -0.42 -12.83
N GLY A 45 -6.39 -1.28 -13.81
CA GLY A 45 -5.23 -2.18 -13.86
C GLY A 45 -5.34 -3.42 -12.96
N VAL A 46 -4.18 -4.03 -12.71
CA VAL A 46 -4.07 -5.21 -11.85
C VAL A 46 -3.04 -4.93 -10.75
N ILE A 47 -3.39 -5.30 -9.52
CA ILE A 47 -2.54 -5.09 -8.35
C ILE A 47 -2.01 -6.44 -7.90
N TYR A 48 -0.69 -6.58 -7.82
CA TYR A 48 -0.03 -7.75 -7.25
C TYR A 48 0.54 -7.45 -5.87
N SER A 49 0.66 -8.50 -5.05
CA SER A 49 1.55 -8.42 -3.89
C SER A 49 2.98 -8.09 -4.34
N GLY A 50 3.70 -7.28 -3.55
CA GLY A 50 5.02 -6.75 -3.90
C GLY A 50 5.00 -5.45 -4.70
N TYR A 51 3.83 -4.97 -5.17
CA TYR A 51 3.72 -3.65 -5.78
C TYR A 51 3.77 -2.55 -4.72
N LYS A 52 3.92 -1.29 -5.15
CA LYS A 52 3.96 -0.12 -4.28
C LYS A 52 2.71 0.74 -4.48
N LEU A 53 2.12 1.14 -3.37
CA LEU A 53 1.02 2.09 -3.33
C LEU A 53 1.58 3.49 -3.03
N LYS A 54 1.25 4.48 -3.87
CA LYS A 54 1.74 5.85 -3.74
C LYS A 54 0.62 6.78 -3.25
N GLY A 55 0.86 7.40 -2.10
CA GLY A 55 0.09 8.52 -1.55
C GLY A 55 1.03 9.68 -1.22
N LYS A 56 0.97 10.19 0.02
CA LYS A 56 1.98 11.16 0.52
C LYS A 56 3.41 10.60 0.58
N GLY A 57 3.55 9.28 0.61
CA GLY A 57 4.79 8.55 0.46
C GLY A 57 4.55 7.31 -0.39
N ALA A 58 5.41 6.30 -0.25
CA ALA A 58 5.19 4.99 -0.86
C ALA A 58 5.27 3.89 0.19
N ALA A 59 4.41 2.88 0.05
CA ALA A 59 4.45 1.68 0.87
C ALA A 59 4.33 0.43 -0.01
N LEU A 60 4.98 -0.65 0.41
CA LEU A 60 4.94 -1.93 -0.27
C LEU A 60 3.65 -2.68 0.09
N ILE A 61 2.95 -3.23 -0.89
CA ILE A 61 1.80 -4.10 -0.69
C ILE A 61 2.33 -5.47 -0.28
N ARG A 62 2.23 -5.79 1.00
CA ARG A 62 2.71 -7.06 1.55
C ARG A 62 1.73 -8.20 1.27
N GLU A 63 0.45 -7.93 1.45
CA GLU A 63 -0.63 -8.91 1.28
C GLU A 63 -1.88 -8.25 0.71
N ILE A 64 -2.64 -9.02 -0.07
CA ILE A 64 -3.95 -8.66 -0.59
C ILE A 64 -4.95 -9.67 0.00
N GLN A 65 -6.04 -9.16 0.59
CA GLN A 65 -7.13 -10.00 1.08
C GLN A 65 -8.42 -9.67 0.33
N LYS A 66 -9.04 -10.69 -0.24
CA LYS A 66 -10.36 -10.64 -0.89
C LYS A 66 -11.25 -11.67 -0.20
N GLU A 67 -12.45 -11.27 0.23
CA GLU A 67 -13.43 -12.19 0.82
C GLU A 67 -12.88 -13.07 1.96
N ARG A 68 -12.06 -12.49 2.85
CA ARG A 68 -11.37 -13.18 3.98
C ARG A 68 -10.33 -14.22 3.56
N GLN A 69 -9.93 -14.24 2.29
CA GLN A 69 -8.87 -15.10 1.77
C GLN A 69 -7.70 -14.25 1.28
N LYS A 70 -6.49 -14.79 1.43
CA LYS A 70 -5.29 -14.19 0.85
C LYS A 70 -5.25 -14.53 -0.64
N VAL A 71 -4.99 -13.52 -1.48
CA VAL A 71 -4.87 -13.67 -2.93
C VAL A 71 -3.56 -13.06 -3.42
N ASP A 72 -3.08 -13.52 -4.57
CA ASP A 72 -1.82 -13.05 -5.16
C ASP A 72 -2.00 -11.73 -5.93
N PHE A 73 -3.22 -11.49 -6.45
CA PHE A 73 -3.57 -10.29 -7.21
C PHE A 73 -5.03 -9.89 -7.05
N ALA A 74 -5.34 -8.64 -7.43
CA ALA A 74 -6.69 -8.09 -7.53
C ALA A 74 -6.87 -7.41 -8.89
N LEU A 75 -8.03 -7.64 -9.52
CA LEU A 75 -8.39 -7.07 -10.82
C LEU A 75 -9.27 -5.83 -10.65
N GLU A 76 -9.50 -5.09 -11.74
CA GLU A 76 -10.49 -4.01 -11.78
C GLU A 76 -11.85 -4.44 -11.20
N CYS A 77 -12.50 -3.52 -10.49
CA CYS A 77 -13.73 -3.70 -9.72
C CYS A 77 -13.62 -4.60 -8.48
N ASP A 78 -12.46 -5.22 -8.21
CA ASP A 78 -12.29 -5.99 -6.98
C ASP A 78 -12.20 -5.09 -5.75
N LYS A 79 -13.00 -5.43 -4.73
CA LYS A 79 -12.87 -4.87 -3.38
C LYS A 79 -11.94 -5.72 -2.54
N VAL A 80 -10.84 -5.14 -2.11
CA VAL A 80 -9.79 -5.84 -1.36
C VAL A 80 -9.25 -5.01 -0.21
N ALA A 81 -8.68 -5.70 0.78
CA ALA A 81 -7.84 -5.09 1.81
C ALA A 81 -6.37 -5.29 1.44
N LEU A 82 -5.61 -4.19 1.41
CA LEU A 82 -4.18 -4.17 1.19
C LEU A 82 -3.47 -3.99 2.52
N VAL A 83 -2.63 -4.95 2.90
CA VAL A 83 -1.76 -4.84 4.07
C VAL A 83 -0.42 -4.26 3.62
N LEU A 84 -0.03 -3.13 4.20
CA LEU A 84 1.13 -2.37 3.76
C LEU A 84 2.34 -2.56 4.67
N GLU A 85 3.52 -2.55 4.06
CA GLU A 85 4.81 -2.36 4.73
C GLU A 85 5.29 -0.92 4.47
N GLY A 86 5.18 -0.10 5.52
CA GLY A 86 5.29 1.36 5.45
C GLY A 86 4.00 2.03 5.92
N LYS A 87 3.99 3.37 5.93
CA LYS A 87 2.78 4.16 6.19
C LYS A 87 2.66 5.27 5.15
N ILE A 88 1.51 5.37 4.49
CA ILE A 88 1.17 6.42 3.53
C ILE A 88 0.01 7.31 4.01
N ASN A 89 -0.70 6.90 5.07
CA ASN A 89 -1.81 7.62 5.73
C ASN A 89 -2.81 8.22 4.73
N PRO A 90 -3.44 7.39 3.87
CA PRO A 90 -4.35 7.88 2.86
C PRO A 90 -5.69 8.28 3.47
N LYS A 91 -6.46 9.10 2.75
CA LYS A 91 -7.80 9.52 3.17
C LYS A 91 -8.86 8.64 2.51
N VAL A 92 -9.99 8.49 3.21
CA VAL A 92 -11.19 7.89 2.61
C VAL A 92 -11.62 8.71 1.40
N GLY A 93 -11.91 8.02 0.28
CA GLY A 93 -12.23 8.63 -1.01
C GLY A 93 -11.03 8.99 -1.87
N GLU A 94 -9.80 8.91 -1.35
CA GLU A 94 -8.59 9.16 -2.13
C GLU A 94 -8.37 8.06 -3.18
N VAL A 95 -7.88 8.46 -4.36
CA VAL A 95 -7.45 7.54 -5.42
C VAL A 95 -5.92 7.50 -5.41
N LEU A 96 -5.37 6.33 -5.12
CA LEU A 96 -3.94 6.08 -5.02
C LEU A 96 -3.44 5.41 -6.29
N GLU A 97 -2.24 5.77 -6.70
CA GLU A 97 -1.57 5.14 -7.82
C GLU A 97 -0.80 3.90 -7.38
N VAL A 98 -0.79 2.87 -8.22
CA VAL A 98 -0.09 1.60 -8.00
C VAL A 98 1.10 1.51 -8.95
N TYR A 99 2.25 1.10 -8.44
CA TYR A 99 3.49 0.95 -9.21
C TYR A 99 4.11 -0.43 -8.99
N GLN A 100 4.60 -1.06 -10.06
CA GLN A 100 5.21 -2.39 -9.99
C GLN A 100 6.56 -2.42 -9.25
N SER A 101 7.27 -1.28 -9.15
CA SER A 101 8.62 -1.20 -8.59
C SER A 101 8.92 0.10 -7.88
#